data_AF-A0A5E4KC56-F1
#
_entry.id   AF-A0A5E4KC56-F1
#
_cell.length_a   1.000
_cell.length_b   1.000
_cell.length_c   1.000
_cell.angle_alpha   90.00
_cell.angle_beta   90.00
_cell.angle_gamma   90.00
#
_symmetry.space_group_name_H-M   'P 1'
#
loop_
_entity.id
_entity.type
_entity.pdbx_description
1 polymer ?
#
loop_
_entity_poly.entity_id
_entity_poly.type
_entity_poly.pdbx_seq_one_letter_code
_entity_poly.pdbx_strand_id
1 'polypeptide(L)'
;MLGTPQESVDLIRKRTIDKKFGETVDRILELLKEREKVNIDDLKKSVPLTNAAILNFMSEWGFIELKKQEIIIAGFGLNLLNVYS
;
A
#
# COMPACT_ATOMS: atom_id res chain seq x y z
N MET A 1 27.19 20.58 -9.29
CA MET A 1 26.62 21.42 -8.22
C MET A 1 25.79 20.51 -7.33
N LEU A 2 26.13 20.41 -6.04
CA LEU A 2 25.27 19.73 -5.06
C LEU A 2 24.09 20.67 -4.80
N GLY A 3 22.86 20.14 -4.86
CA GLY A 3 21.64 20.94 -4.65
C GLY A 3 21.63 21.65 -3.29
N THR A 4 20.74 22.63 -3.14
CA THR A 4 20.61 23.38 -1.89
C THR A 4 20.29 22.43 -0.72
N PRO A 5 20.60 22.83 0.53
CA PRO A 5 20.20 22.04 1.71
C PRO A 5 18.71 21.71 1.72
N GLN A 6 17.86 22.60 1.22
CA GLN A 6 16.42 22.39 1.11
C GLN A 6 16.08 21.29 0.09
N GLU A 7 16.68 21.31 -1.10
CA GLU A 7 16.49 20.26 -2.11
C GLU A 7 16.90 18.88 -1.60
N SER A 8 17.97 18.81 -0.80
CA SER A 8 18.43 17.56 -0.20
C SER A 8 17.43 17.01 0.82
N VAL A 9 16.83 17.88 1.64
CA VAL A 9 15.78 17.49 2.60
C VAL A 9 14.53 17.03 1.86
N ASP A 10 14.12 17.72 0.81
CA ASP A 10 12.96 17.35 0.00
C ASP A 10 13.17 16.01 -0.72
N LEU A 11 14.39 15.75 -1.21
CA LEU A 11 14.79 14.45 -1.78
C LEU A 11 14.74 13.32 -0.75
N ILE A 12 15.28 13.54 0.46
CA ILE A 12 15.25 12.54 1.55
C ILE A 12 13.80 12.29 1.97
N ARG A 13 13.00 13.34 2.11
CA ARG A 13 11.58 13.24 2.48
C ARG A 13 10.80 12.47 1.43
N LYS A 14 10.97 12.81 0.15
CA LYS A 14 10.32 12.10 -0.97
C LYS A 14 10.69 10.61 -0.98
N ARG A 15 11.98 10.28 -0.94
CA ARG A 15 12.45 8.88 -0.88
C ARG A 15 11.89 8.12 0.33
N THR A 16 11.77 8.78 1.47
CA THR A 16 11.23 8.17 2.70
C THR A 16 9.72 7.95 2.60
N ILE A 17 8.99 8.88 1.99
CA ILE A 17 7.54 8.75 1.75
C ILE A 17 7.29 7.61 0.76
N ASP A 18 8.01 7.57 -0.35
CA ASP A 18 7.86 6.54 -1.39
C ASP A 18 8.17 5.14 -0.83
N LYS A 19 9.20 5.02 0.03
CA LYS A 19 9.53 3.76 0.72
C LYS A 19 8.43 3.30 1.66
N LYS A 20 7.93 4.19 2.53
CA LYS A 20 6.84 3.86 3.47
C LYS A 20 5.55 3.51 2.76
N PHE A 21 5.30 4.16 1.61
CA PHE A 21 4.15 3.87 0.76
C PHE A 21 4.22 2.43 0.23
N GLY A 22 5.34 2.07 -0.41
CA GLY A 22 5.57 0.70 -0.91
C GLY A 22 5.44 -0.35 0.18
N GLU A 23 6.12 -0.17 1.32
CA GLU A 23 6.04 -1.08 2.47
C GLU A 23 4.61 -1.24 3.01
N THR A 24 3.79 -0.20 2.92
CA THR A 24 2.39 -0.26 3.35
C THR A 24 1.55 -1.06 2.35
N VAL A 25 1.75 -0.85 1.05
CA VAL A 25 1.08 -1.62 -0.02
C VAL A 25 1.41 -3.11 0.11
N ASP A 26 2.69 -3.44 0.28
CA ASP A 26 3.17 -4.83 0.42
C ASP A 26 2.52 -5.51 1.62
N ARG A 27 2.52 -4.84 2.78
CA ARG A 27 1.87 -5.36 4.00
C ARG A 27 0.36 -5.58 3.84
N ILE A 28 -0.34 -4.68 3.16
CA ILE A 28 -1.78 -4.84 2.89
C ILE A 28 -2.00 -6.08 2.01
N LEU A 29 -1.18 -6.25 0.97
CA LEU A 29 -1.28 -7.39 0.06
C LEU A 29 -0.96 -8.72 0.75
N GLU A 30 0.09 -8.78 1.58
CA GLU A 30 0.43 -9.96 2.40
C GLU A 30 -0.74 -10.35 3.32
N LEU A 31 -1.34 -9.37 4.00
CA LEU A 31 -2.44 -9.61 4.92
C LEU A 31 -3.68 -10.13 4.19
N LEU A 32 -3.95 -9.60 2.99
CA LEU A 32 -5.05 -10.08 2.15
C LEU A 32 -4.75 -11.43 1.50
N LYS A 33 -3.48 -11.80 1.28
CA LYS A 33 -3.09 -13.14 0.81
C LYS A 33 -3.55 -14.23 1.78
N GLU A 34 -3.43 -13.96 3.08
CA GLU A 34 -3.79 -14.93 4.13
C GLU A 34 -5.30 -15.01 4.38
N ARG A 35 -6.03 -13.91 4.18
CA ARG A 35 -7.42 -13.78 4.63
C ARG A 35 -8.44 -13.60 3.50
N GLU A 36 -7.99 -13.46 2.26
CA GLU A 36 -8.74 -13.11 1.02
C GLU A 36 -9.55 -11.80 1.08
N LYS A 37 -10.12 -11.49 2.24
CA LYS A 37 -10.97 -10.34 2.56
C LYS A 37 -10.74 -9.88 4.00
N VAL A 38 -10.66 -8.57 4.20
CA VAL A 38 -10.49 -7.95 5.52
C VAL A 38 -11.36 -6.70 5.67
N ASN A 39 -11.89 -6.46 6.86
CA ASN A 39 -12.60 -5.21 7.16
C ASN A 39 -11.61 -4.03 7.24
N ILE A 40 -11.99 -2.85 6.74
CA ILE A 40 -11.13 -1.65 6.72
C ILE A 40 -10.62 -1.27 8.12
N ASP A 41 -11.46 -1.39 9.14
CA ASP A 41 -11.08 -1.02 10.51
C ASP A 41 -10.06 -2.00 11.09
N ASP A 42 -10.20 -3.29 10.79
CA ASP A 42 -9.22 -4.30 11.18
C ASP A 42 -7.92 -4.17 10.38
N LEU A 43 -8.00 -3.81 9.10
CA LEU A 43 -6.82 -3.51 8.30
C LEU A 43 -6.05 -2.33 8.90
N LYS A 44 -6.73 -1.24 9.29
CA LYS A 44 -6.09 -0.08 9.91
C LYS A 44 -5.44 -0.40 11.25
N LYS A 45 -5.97 -1.36 12.02
CA LYS A 45 -5.33 -1.83 13.26
C LYS A 45 -4.05 -2.60 12.95
N SER A 46 -4.07 -3.48 11.95
CA SER A 46 -2.91 -4.29 11.58
C SER A 46 -1.85 -3.51 10.80
N VAL A 47 -2.26 -2.53 10.00
CA VAL A 47 -1.41 -1.69 9.16
C VAL A 47 -1.75 -0.20 9.41
N PRO A 48 -1.18 0.42 10.47
CA PRO A 48 -1.58 1.76 10.96
C PRO A 48 -1.34 2.91 9.99
N LEU A 49 -0.46 2.73 9.00
CA LEU A 49 -0.19 3.75 7.98
C LEU A 49 -1.23 3.73 6.83
N THR A 50 -2.16 2.77 6.83
CA THR A 50 -3.23 2.67 5.85
C THR A 50 -4.11 3.91 5.91
N ASN A 51 -4.23 4.59 4.78
CA ASN A 51 -5.10 5.75 4.61
C ASN A 51 -5.87 5.66 3.29
N ALA A 52 -6.83 6.56 3.09
CA ALA A 52 -7.68 6.55 1.90
C ALA A 52 -6.88 6.71 0.59
N ALA A 53 -5.79 7.46 0.57
CA ALA A 53 -4.98 7.65 -0.64
C ALA A 53 -4.30 6.34 -1.07
N ILE A 54 -3.77 5.57 -0.11
CA ILE A 54 -3.19 4.25 -0.37
C ILE A 54 -4.26 3.29 -0.89
N LEU A 55 -5.41 3.22 -0.23
CA LEU A 55 -6.49 2.31 -0.63
C LEU A 55 -7.06 2.66 -2.01
N ASN A 56 -7.23 3.96 -2.29
CA ASN A 56 -7.69 4.41 -3.60
C ASN A 56 -6.66 4.07 -4.69
N PHE A 57 -5.38 4.36 -4.46
CA PHE A 57 -4.31 3.94 -5.38
C PHE A 57 -4.35 2.43 -5.62
N MET A 58 -4.42 1.63 -4.56
CA MET A 58 -4.45 0.17 -4.73
C MET A 58 -5.70 -0.31 -5.49
N SER A 59 -6.85 0.34 -5.30
CA SER A 59 -8.08 0.01 -6.02
C SER A 59 -8.02 0.45 -7.49
N GLU A 60 -7.51 1.64 -7.79
CA GLU A 60 -7.38 2.18 -9.14
C GLU A 60 -6.42 1.35 -9.99
N TRP A 61 -5.36 0.84 -9.38
CA TRP A 61 -4.37 -0.01 -10.02
C TRP A 61 -4.76 -1.50 -10.04
N GLY A 62 -5.94 -1.85 -9.53
CA GLY A 62 -6.48 -3.21 -9.57
C GLY A 62 -5.77 -4.19 -8.64
N PHE A 63 -5.09 -3.72 -7.59
CA PHE A 63 -4.51 -4.58 -6.56
C PHE A 63 -5.57 -5.11 -5.60
N ILE A 64 -6.59 -4.31 -5.31
CA ILE A 64 -7.69 -4.64 -4.40
C ILE A 64 -9.03 -4.17 -4.97
N GLU A 65 -10.13 -4.72 -4.44
CA GLU A 65 -11.48 -4.20 -4.59
C GLU A 65 -11.98 -3.66 -3.25
N LEU A 66 -12.52 -2.45 -3.25
CA LEU A 66 -13.20 -1.86 -2.11
C LEU A 66 -14.71 -2.14 -2.20
N LYS A 67 -15.26 -2.92 -1.26
CA LYS A 67 -16.71 -3.19 -1.17
C LYS A 67 -17.24 -2.76 0.19
N LYS A 68 -17.93 -1.60 0.21
CA LYS A 68 -18.50 -1.00 1.43
C LYS A 68 -17.42 -0.75 2.51
N GLN A 69 -17.28 -1.67 3.48
CA GLN A 69 -16.30 -1.62 4.56
C GLN A 69 -15.27 -2.75 4.48
N GLU A 70 -15.22 -3.46 3.36
CA GLU A 70 -14.36 -4.61 3.14
C GLU A 70 -13.39 -4.33 2.00
N ILE A 71 -12.19 -4.90 2.16
CA ILE A 71 -11.13 -4.89 1.18
C ILE A 71 -10.91 -6.34 0.78
N ILE A 72 -10.93 -6.59 -0.52
CA ILE A 72 -10.72 -7.91 -1.12
C ILE A 72 -9.52 -7.81 -2.04
N ILE A 73 -8.64 -8.81 -2.04
CA ILE A 73 -7.55 -8.83 -3.02
C ILE A 73 -8.11 -9.09 -4.42
N ALA A 74 -7.72 -8.26 -5.39
CA ALA A 74 -8.12 -8.45 -6.77
C ALA A 74 -7.17 -9.45 -7.46
N GLY A 75 -7.63 -10.05 -8.57
CA GLY A 75 -6.84 -11.05 -9.30
C GLY A 75 -5.45 -10.56 -9.73
N PHE A 76 -5.31 -9.28 -10.09
CA PHE A 76 -4.02 -8.70 -10.43
C PHE A 76 -3.10 -8.52 -9.20
N GLY A 77 -3.64 -8.16 -8.04
CA GLY A 77 -2.91 -8.15 -6.77
C GLY A 77 -2.40 -9.52 -6.36
N LEU A 78 -3.20 -10.58 -6.56
CA LEU A 78 -2.78 -11.97 -6.32
C LEU A 78 -1.62 -12.38 -7.24
N ASN A 79 -1.68 -12.01 -8.52
CA ASN A 79 -0.62 -12.34 -9.47
C ASN A 79 0.73 -11.74 -9.06
N LEU A 80 0.75 -10.50 -8.57
CA LEU A 80 2.00 -9.89 -8.07
C LEU A 80 2.62 -10.67 -6.91
N LEU A 81 1.80 -11.22 -6.01
CA LEU A 81 2.27 -11.99 -4.87
C LEU A 81 2.74 -13.42 -5.21
N ASN A 82 2.37 -13.94 -6.38
CA ASN A 82 2.80 -15.25 -6.89
C ASN A 82 4.03 -15.18 -7.79
N VAL A 83 4.42 -14.00 -8.29
CA VAL A 83 5.63 -13.84 -9.11
C VAL A 83 6.91 -13.87 -8.26
N TYR A 84 6.81 -13.69 -6.94
CA TYR A 84 7.94 -13.67 -6.00
C TYR A 84 7.99 -14.87 -5.04
N SER A 85 7.16 -15.91 -5.24
CA SER A 85 7.13 -17.13 -4.42
C SER A 85 7.95 -18.26 -5.02
#